data_AF-A0AA85BDY9-F1
#
_entry.id   AF-A0AA85BDY9-F1
#
_cell.length_a   1.000
_cell.length_b   1.000
_cell.length_c   1.000
_cell.angle_alpha   90.00
_cell.angle_beta   90.00
_cell.angle_gamma   90.00
#
_symmetry.space_group_name_H-M   'P 1'
#
loop_
_entity.id
_entity.type
_entity.pdbx_description
1 polymer ?
#
loop_
_entity_poly.entity_id
_entity_poly.type
_entity_poly.pdbx_seq_one_letter_code
_entity_poly.pdbx_strand_id
1 'polypeptide(L)'
;MCGGSLETMICSQVGHIFRSDSPYNWSVNVEDPLKRNLLRLTEVWLDDYKQFFHERIGYKLIEGVNGPYCLDAPSPLDKDPESMIIEAYPCHKEGVLVIVKGKTNYCFDSAFENRSVGLLIYQTSCESQEFTYEMDNTIRHLGQCLEINLEKSTVKLAEFFGSVNQQWKFNRRPYLPSVNSR
;
A
#
# COMPACT_ATOMS: atom_id res chain seq x y z
N MET A 1 22.20 -6.32 -17.53
CA MET A 1 21.48 -7.46 -16.90
C MET A 1 21.29 -8.65 -17.83
N CYS A 2 21.37 -8.50 -19.17
CA CYS A 2 21.30 -9.63 -20.12
C CYS A 2 22.49 -9.70 -21.10
N GLY A 3 23.67 -9.23 -20.70
CA GLY A 3 24.90 -9.33 -21.49
C GLY A 3 25.17 -8.22 -22.53
N GLY A 4 24.30 -7.21 -22.66
CA GLY A 4 24.53 -6.05 -23.53
C GLY A 4 25.21 -4.85 -22.83
N SER A 5 25.68 -3.88 -23.62
CA SER A 5 26.21 -2.58 -23.18
C SER A 5 25.30 -1.41 -23.63
N LEU A 6 25.44 -0.26 -22.97
CA LEU A 6 24.76 1.00 -23.32
C LEU A 6 25.83 2.08 -23.53
N GLU A 7 25.84 2.71 -24.70
CA GLU A 7 26.89 3.65 -25.10
C GLU A 7 26.29 4.92 -25.73
N THR A 8 26.92 6.06 -25.47
CA THR A 8 26.55 7.35 -26.08
C THR A 8 27.60 7.72 -27.13
N MET A 9 27.20 7.74 -28.41
CA MET A 9 28.10 7.99 -29.54
C MET A 9 28.15 9.48 -29.92
N ILE A 10 29.25 10.15 -29.58
CA ILE A 10 29.41 11.60 -29.80
C ILE A 10 29.44 12.03 -31.27
N CYS A 11 29.75 11.13 -32.21
CA CYS A 11 29.74 11.45 -33.63
C CYS A 11 28.34 11.33 -34.27
N SER A 12 27.38 10.71 -33.57
CA SER A 12 26.00 10.54 -34.04
C SER A 12 25.11 11.62 -33.44
N GLN A 13 24.92 12.72 -34.16
CA GLN A 13 24.22 13.90 -33.68
C GLN A 13 22.74 13.87 -34.10
N VAL A 14 21.83 13.95 -33.12
CA VAL A 14 20.38 14.07 -33.32
C VAL A 14 19.85 15.16 -32.40
N GLY A 15 19.15 16.15 -32.97
CA GLY A 15 18.50 17.20 -32.19
C GLY A 15 17.19 16.73 -31.59
N HIS A 16 16.96 17.01 -30.30
CA HIS A 16 15.69 16.75 -29.61
C HIS A 16 15.08 18.06 -29.09
N ILE A 17 13.79 18.28 -29.35
CA ILE A 17 13.04 19.41 -28.78
C ILE A 17 12.56 18.99 -27.40
N PHE A 18 13.27 19.42 -26.36
CA PHE A 18 12.84 19.21 -24.98
C PHE A 18 11.60 20.05 -24.68
N ARG A 19 10.65 19.42 -23.96
CA ARG A 19 9.42 20.06 -23.49
C ARG A 19 9.36 19.93 -21.98
N SER A 20 8.77 20.93 -21.32
CA SER A 20 8.52 20.88 -19.88
C SER A 20 7.40 19.90 -19.54
N ASP A 21 6.40 19.77 -20.41
CA ASP A 21 5.18 19.00 -20.16
C ASP A 21 4.82 18.10 -21.35
N SER A 22 4.11 17.00 -21.05
CA SER A 22 3.57 16.08 -22.07
C SER A 22 2.41 16.76 -22.81
N PRO A 23 2.40 16.80 -24.15
CA PRO A 23 1.30 17.37 -24.93
C PRO A 23 0.11 16.41 -25.07
N TYR A 24 0.25 15.16 -24.60
CA TYR A 24 -0.74 14.10 -24.78
C TYR A 24 -1.64 13.97 -23.55
N ASN A 25 -2.94 13.83 -23.79
CA ASN A 25 -3.89 13.42 -22.77
C ASN A 25 -3.89 11.90 -22.64
N TRP A 26 -3.82 11.42 -21.41
CA TRP A 26 -3.90 10.00 -21.10
C TRP A 26 -5.36 9.57 -20.97
N SER A 27 -5.91 8.91 -21.98
CA SER A 27 -7.24 8.28 -21.92
C SER A 27 -7.12 6.82 -21.47
N VAL A 28 -6.51 6.59 -20.30
CA VAL A 28 -6.34 5.27 -19.72
C VAL A 28 -6.99 5.23 -18.35
N ASN A 29 -7.69 4.14 -18.05
CA ASN A 29 -8.31 3.88 -16.75
C ASN A 29 -7.25 3.47 -15.70
N VAL A 30 -6.20 4.29 -15.56
CA VAL A 30 -5.11 4.14 -14.60
C VAL A 30 -4.78 5.53 -14.10
N GLU A 31 -4.88 5.75 -12.79
CA GLU A 31 -4.69 7.05 -12.14
C GLU A 31 -3.29 7.65 -12.43
N ASP A 32 -2.25 6.80 -12.41
CA ASP A 32 -0.86 7.20 -12.73
C ASP A 32 -0.16 6.11 -13.57
N PRO A 33 -0.23 6.21 -14.92
CA PRO A 33 0.40 5.25 -15.82
C PRO A 33 1.93 5.21 -15.70
N LEU A 34 2.56 6.34 -15.37
CA LEU A 34 4.02 6.42 -15.23
C LEU A 34 4.48 5.65 -14.00
N LYS A 35 3.84 5.89 -12.86
CA LYS A 35 4.12 5.18 -11.61
C LYS A 35 3.92 3.68 -11.77
N ARG A 36 2.86 3.24 -12.45
CA ARG A 36 2.64 1.82 -12.76
C ARG A 36 3.78 1.22 -13.58
N ASN A 37 4.25 1.92 -14.61
CA ASN A 37 5.35 1.44 -15.45
C ASN A 37 6.68 1.36 -14.66
N LEU A 38 6.95 2.34 -13.78
CA LEU A 38 8.13 2.31 -12.93
C LEU A 38 8.08 1.18 -11.89
N LEU A 39 6.90 0.87 -11.34
CA LEU A 39 6.71 -0.29 -10.48
C LEU A 39 7.00 -1.61 -11.21
N ARG A 40 6.53 -1.76 -12.46
CA ARG A 40 6.82 -2.95 -13.28
C ARG A 40 8.33 -3.11 -13.52
N LEU A 41 9.02 -2.02 -13.84
CA LEU A 41 10.48 -2.05 -13.98
C LEU A 41 11.16 -2.44 -12.67
N THR A 42 10.70 -1.87 -11.56
CA THR A 42 11.24 -2.10 -10.22
C THR A 42 11.13 -3.57 -9.80
N GLU A 43 9.97 -4.19 -9.99
CA GLU A 43 9.74 -5.59 -9.62
C GLU A 43 10.56 -6.59 -10.46
N VAL A 44 10.92 -6.22 -11.69
CA VAL A 44 11.67 -7.11 -12.59
C VAL A 44 13.18 -6.92 -12.50
N TRP A 45 13.65 -5.68 -12.29
CA TRP A 45 15.06 -5.34 -12.50
C TRP A 45 15.79 -4.81 -11.27
N LEU A 46 15.11 -4.43 -10.19
CA LEU A 46 15.79 -3.85 -9.03
C LEU A 46 16.08 -4.84 -7.91
N ASP A 47 15.69 -6.12 -8.04
CA ASP A 47 15.94 -7.17 -7.05
C ASP A 47 15.70 -6.68 -5.62
N ASP A 48 16.65 -6.84 -4.71
CA ASP A 48 16.56 -6.37 -3.31
C ASP A 48 16.56 -4.83 -3.16
N TYR A 49 17.01 -4.09 -4.18
CA TYR A 49 17.01 -2.62 -4.17
C TYR A 49 15.61 -2.02 -4.39
N LYS A 50 14.61 -2.81 -4.80
CA LYS A 50 13.24 -2.33 -4.99
C LYS A 50 12.63 -1.69 -3.74
N GLN A 51 13.08 -2.11 -2.55
CA GLN A 51 12.65 -1.55 -1.27
C GLN A 51 12.86 -0.02 -1.20
N PHE A 52 13.98 0.49 -1.72
CA PHE A 52 14.28 1.93 -1.71
C PHE A 52 13.35 2.71 -2.63
N PHE A 53 13.00 2.14 -3.78
CA PHE A 53 12.03 2.74 -4.68
C PHE A 53 10.64 2.75 -4.03
N HIS A 54 10.22 1.62 -3.46
CA HIS A 54 8.95 1.50 -2.75
C HIS A 54 8.79 2.51 -1.63
N GLU A 55 9.81 2.66 -0.77
CA GLU A 55 9.83 3.66 0.30
C GLU A 55 9.66 5.07 -0.25
N ARG A 56 10.41 5.44 -1.31
CA ARG A 56 10.36 6.78 -1.92
C ARG A 56 8.99 7.11 -2.50
N ILE A 57 8.33 6.15 -3.14
CA ILE A 57 7.01 6.38 -3.73
C ILE A 57 5.87 6.17 -2.73
N GLY A 58 6.16 5.65 -1.54
CA GLY A 58 5.16 5.34 -0.52
C GLY A 58 4.37 4.06 -0.82
N TYR A 59 4.98 3.12 -1.55
CA TYR A 59 4.37 1.83 -1.89
C TYR A 59 4.40 0.93 -0.64
N LYS A 60 3.23 0.66 -0.09
CA LYS A 60 3.08 -0.15 1.11
C LYS A 60 2.03 -1.22 0.87
N LEU A 61 2.50 -2.43 0.63
CA LEU A 61 1.65 -3.61 0.53
C LEU A 61 1.51 -4.24 1.91
N ILE A 62 0.29 -4.53 2.32
CA ILE A 62 0.00 -5.34 3.51
C ILE A 62 -0.54 -6.67 2.99
N GLU A 63 0.30 -7.70 3.02
CA GLU A 63 -0.06 -9.04 2.55
C GLU A 63 -0.53 -9.89 3.72
N GLY A 64 -1.54 -10.72 3.53
CA GLY A 64 -1.90 -11.75 4.50
C GLY A 64 -0.81 -12.83 4.55
N VAL A 65 -0.53 -13.38 5.74
CA VAL A 65 0.33 -14.57 5.84
C VAL A 65 -0.37 -15.80 5.24
N ASN A 66 -1.71 -15.86 5.32
CA ASN A 66 -2.54 -16.98 4.85
C ASN A 66 -2.83 -17.02 3.32
N GLY A 67 -1.92 -16.52 2.48
CA GLY A 67 -2.04 -16.63 1.02
C GLY A 67 -1.62 -15.37 0.27
N PRO A 68 -1.69 -15.36 -1.07
CA PRO A 68 -1.30 -14.21 -1.88
C PRO A 68 -2.42 -13.16 -1.91
N TYR A 69 -2.93 -12.75 -0.74
CA TYR A 69 -3.99 -11.76 -0.60
C TYR A 69 -3.44 -10.51 0.05
N CYS A 70 -3.89 -9.37 -0.44
CA CYS A 70 -3.47 -8.06 -0.01
C CYS A 70 -4.69 -7.33 0.56
N LEU A 71 -4.45 -6.47 1.55
CA LEU A 71 -5.43 -5.44 1.87
C LEU A 71 -5.56 -4.53 0.66
N ASP A 72 -6.79 -4.32 0.22
CA ASP A 72 -7.12 -3.43 -0.90
C ASP A 72 -8.31 -2.57 -0.50
N ALA A 73 -8.39 -1.37 -1.06
CA ALA A 73 -9.48 -0.45 -0.84
C ALA A 73 -9.89 0.19 -2.17
N PRO A 74 -11.19 0.48 -2.38
CA PRO A 74 -11.63 1.22 -3.54
C PRO A 74 -10.87 2.53 -3.70
N SER A 75 -10.61 2.92 -4.95
CA SER A 75 -10.04 4.25 -5.22
C SER A 75 -10.98 5.35 -4.68
N PRO A 76 -10.44 6.39 -4.03
CA PRO A 76 -11.26 7.49 -3.50
C PRO A 76 -11.97 8.33 -4.57
N LEU A 77 -11.58 8.20 -5.85
CA LEU A 77 -12.27 8.90 -6.93
C LEU A 77 -13.71 8.37 -7.08
N ASP A 78 -14.67 9.26 -6.89
CA ASP A 78 -16.11 9.07 -7.12
C ASP A 78 -16.85 8.08 -6.19
N LYS A 79 -16.27 7.73 -5.04
CA LYS A 79 -16.88 6.81 -4.06
C LYS A 79 -17.34 7.52 -2.79
N ASP A 80 -18.52 7.14 -2.31
CA ASP A 80 -19.03 7.57 -1.01
C ASP A 80 -18.12 7.06 0.12
N PRO A 81 -17.83 7.86 1.18
CA PRO A 81 -16.99 7.44 2.28
C PRO A 81 -17.39 6.11 2.92
N GLU A 82 -18.69 5.80 3.01
CA GLU A 82 -19.20 4.55 3.59
C GLU A 82 -18.82 3.32 2.73
N SER A 83 -18.53 3.54 1.44
CA SER A 83 -18.11 2.50 0.51
C SER A 83 -16.59 2.27 0.49
N MET A 84 -15.80 3.05 1.23
CA MET A 84 -14.34 2.92 1.33
C MET A 84 -13.91 1.83 2.31
N ILE A 85 -14.55 0.67 2.26
CA ILE A 85 -14.22 -0.49 3.12
C ILE A 85 -13.01 -1.22 2.55
N ILE A 86 -12.10 -1.63 3.43
CA ILE A 86 -10.94 -2.44 3.09
C ILE A 86 -11.36 -3.90 2.98
N GLU A 87 -10.96 -4.53 1.88
CA GLU A 87 -11.27 -5.92 1.58
C GLU A 87 -10.00 -6.70 1.25
N ALA A 88 -10.14 -8.02 1.20
CA ALA A 88 -9.07 -8.90 0.79
C ALA A 88 -9.14 -9.13 -0.72
N TYR A 89 -8.06 -8.83 -1.42
CA TYR A 89 -7.99 -9.05 -2.85
C TYR A 89 -6.69 -9.79 -3.21
N PRO A 90 -6.70 -10.73 -4.18
CA PRO A 90 -5.48 -11.31 -4.71
C PRO A 90 -4.40 -10.27 -5.00
N CYS A 91 -3.18 -10.47 -4.48
CA CYS A 91 -2.09 -9.53 -4.67
C CYS A 91 -1.67 -9.46 -6.15
N HIS A 92 -2.01 -8.37 -6.82
CA HIS A 92 -1.64 -8.15 -8.23
C HIS A 92 -0.21 -7.66 -8.41
N LYS A 93 0.41 -7.15 -7.35
CA LYS A 93 1.65 -6.36 -7.38
C LYS A 93 1.58 -5.13 -8.32
N GLU A 94 0.40 -4.81 -8.86
CA GLU A 94 0.13 -3.65 -9.72
C GLU A 94 -0.27 -2.40 -8.94
N GLY A 95 -0.46 -2.53 -7.61
CA GLY A 95 -0.37 -1.44 -6.65
C GLY A 95 -1.50 -0.43 -6.65
N VAL A 96 -2.50 -0.62 -5.78
CA VAL A 96 -3.07 0.49 -5.01
C VAL A 96 -3.25 -0.02 -3.58
N LEU A 97 -2.25 0.22 -2.71
CA LEU A 97 -2.56 0.37 -1.30
C LEU A 97 -1.82 1.61 -0.79
N VAL A 98 -2.63 2.62 -0.53
CA VAL A 98 -2.23 3.92 -0.03
C VAL A 98 -2.35 3.86 1.49
N ILE A 99 -1.22 3.70 2.17
CA ILE A 99 -1.15 4.03 3.60
C ILE A 99 0.17 4.77 3.85
N VAL A 100 0.19 6.02 3.43
CA VAL A 100 1.24 6.95 3.83
C VAL A 100 0.59 8.20 4.35
N LYS A 101 0.67 8.37 5.67
CA LYS A 101 0.75 9.68 6.31
C LYS A 101 1.82 10.48 5.54
N GLY A 102 1.39 11.33 4.58
CA GLY A 102 2.29 12.17 3.79
C GLY A 102 1.99 12.34 2.29
N LYS A 103 1.15 11.52 1.64
CA LYS A 103 0.75 11.75 0.22
C LYS A 103 -0.75 11.80 -0.01
N THR A 104 -1.53 11.14 0.84
CA THR A 104 -2.99 11.21 0.86
C THR A 104 -3.45 11.53 2.27
N ASN A 105 -4.60 12.18 2.39
CA ASN A 105 -5.17 12.46 3.70
C ASN A 105 -5.93 11.25 4.27
N TYR A 106 -6.02 10.10 3.59
CA TYR A 106 -6.75 8.93 4.07
C TYR A 106 -5.93 8.05 5.03
N CYS A 107 -6.58 7.55 6.08
CA CYS A 107 -6.05 6.69 7.13
C CYS A 107 -7.00 5.50 7.36
N PHE A 108 -6.48 4.41 7.92
CA PHE A 108 -7.32 3.32 8.44
C PHE A 108 -8.25 3.88 9.51
N ASP A 109 -9.52 3.50 9.45
CA ASP A 109 -10.53 3.93 10.41
C ASP A 109 -11.48 2.76 10.72
N SER A 110 -11.77 2.57 12.00
CA SER A 110 -12.69 1.54 12.51
C SER A 110 -14.14 2.02 12.66
N ALA A 111 -14.46 3.26 12.29
CA ALA A 111 -15.81 3.85 12.40
C ALA A 111 -16.85 3.27 11.41
N PHE A 112 -16.57 2.12 10.79
CA PHE A 112 -17.47 1.45 9.85
C PHE A 112 -18.31 0.39 10.54
N GLU A 113 -19.51 0.13 10.01
CA GLU A 113 -20.40 -0.88 10.55
C GLU A 113 -19.81 -2.30 10.45
N ASN A 114 -20.39 -3.22 11.23
CA ASN A 114 -20.03 -4.64 11.22
C ASN A 114 -18.55 -4.94 11.53
N ARG A 115 -17.90 -4.05 12.32
CA ARG A 115 -16.46 -4.13 12.66
C ARG A 115 -15.56 -4.10 11.44
N SER A 116 -16.04 -3.51 10.34
CA SER A 116 -15.24 -3.34 9.14
C SER A 116 -14.22 -2.23 9.37
N VAL A 117 -13.13 -2.25 8.61
CA VAL A 117 -12.14 -1.17 8.62
C VAL A 117 -12.15 -0.56 7.23
N GLY A 118 -12.09 0.76 7.15
CA GLY A 118 -12.07 1.47 5.88
C GLY A 118 -11.05 2.59 5.85
N LEU A 119 -11.08 3.38 4.78
CA LEU A 119 -10.23 4.54 4.60
C LEU A 119 -11.03 5.83 4.81
N LEU A 120 -10.66 6.63 5.80
CA LEU A 120 -11.26 7.96 6.05
C LEU A 120 -10.19 9.04 6.16
N ILE A 121 -10.59 10.29 5.93
CA ILE A 121 -9.69 11.44 6.02
C ILE A 121 -9.14 11.56 7.45
N TYR A 122 -7.87 11.90 7.57
CA TYR A 122 -7.13 12.06 8.82
C TYR A 122 -7.83 13.08 9.70
N GLN A 123 -8.17 12.67 10.91
CA GLN A 123 -8.71 13.54 11.94
C GLN A 123 -7.77 13.51 13.14
N THR A 124 -7.30 14.69 13.55
CA THR A 124 -6.23 14.88 14.55
C THR A 124 -6.57 14.37 15.96
N SER A 125 -7.79 13.89 16.21
CA SER A 125 -8.30 13.53 17.54
C SER A 125 -9.07 12.21 17.58
N CYS A 126 -8.94 11.33 16.58
CA CYS A 126 -9.73 10.09 16.54
C CYS A 126 -8.94 8.86 17.00
N GLU A 127 -9.37 8.32 18.13
CA GLU A 127 -8.98 6.98 18.62
C GLU A 127 -9.27 5.91 17.57
N SER A 128 -10.35 6.05 16.77
CA SER A 128 -10.74 5.12 15.69
C SER A 128 -9.70 4.96 14.58
N GLN A 129 -8.77 5.90 14.44
CA GLN A 129 -7.71 5.88 13.41
C GLN A 129 -6.36 5.38 13.96
N GLU A 130 -6.31 4.99 15.23
CA GLU A 130 -5.08 4.50 15.86
C GLU A 130 -4.95 2.97 15.68
N PHE A 131 -3.96 2.57 14.87
CA PHE A 131 -3.63 1.16 14.64
C PHE A 131 -2.16 0.91 14.93
N THR A 132 -1.87 -0.19 15.63
CA THR A 132 -0.49 -0.64 15.90
C THR A 132 -0.16 -1.87 15.07
N TYR A 133 1.11 -2.01 14.69
CA TYR A 133 1.63 -3.22 14.07
C TYR A 133 2.67 -3.82 15.03
N GLU A 134 2.35 -4.99 15.57
CA GLU A 134 3.06 -5.60 16.68
C GLU A 134 4.11 -6.63 16.22
N MET A 135 4.97 -7.07 17.15
CA MET A 135 6.05 -8.03 16.87
C MET A 135 5.56 -9.43 16.46
N ASP A 136 4.31 -9.78 16.77
CA ASP A 136 3.65 -11.02 16.36
C ASP A 136 3.05 -10.93 14.94
N ASN A 137 3.38 -9.88 14.19
CA ASN A 137 2.86 -9.57 12.86
C ASN A 137 1.34 -9.32 12.83
N THR A 138 0.73 -8.95 13.95
CA THR A 138 -0.69 -8.54 13.99
C THR A 138 -0.85 -7.03 13.83
N ILE A 139 -1.92 -6.62 13.16
CA ILE A 139 -2.38 -5.22 13.15
C ILE A 139 -3.50 -5.11 14.18
N ARG A 140 -3.33 -4.23 15.17
CA ARG A 140 -4.25 -4.11 16.32
C ARG A 140 -4.89 -2.75 16.42
N HIS A 141 -6.12 -2.74 16.94
CA HIS A 141 -6.90 -1.56 17.28
C HIS A 141 -7.77 -1.87 18.50
N LEU A 142 -7.63 -1.11 19.58
CA LEU A 142 -8.40 -1.28 20.83
C LEU A 142 -8.42 -2.73 21.38
N GLY A 143 -7.29 -3.44 21.27
CA GLY A 143 -7.16 -4.83 21.71
C GLY A 143 -7.72 -5.88 20.76
N GLN A 144 -8.39 -5.47 19.68
CA GLN A 144 -8.82 -6.34 18.59
C GLN A 144 -7.75 -6.42 17.50
N CYS A 145 -7.76 -7.50 16.73
CA CYS A 145 -6.86 -7.74 15.61
C CYS A 145 -7.59 -7.64 14.28
N LEU A 146 -6.91 -7.12 13.27
CA LEU A 146 -7.37 -7.16 11.90
C LEU A 146 -7.29 -8.61 11.39
N GLU A 147 -8.43 -9.17 11.03
CA GLU A 147 -8.59 -10.56 10.58
C GLU A 147 -9.14 -10.62 9.16
N ILE A 148 -8.52 -11.47 8.35
CA ILE A 148 -8.98 -11.80 7.00
C ILE A 148 -9.94 -12.99 7.01
N ASN A 149 -11.07 -12.85 6.31
CA ASN A 149 -11.96 -13.95 5.97
C ASN A 149 -11.93 -14.14 4.45
N LEU A 150 -11.19 -15.16 4.00
CA LEU A 150 -10.96 -15.45 2.58
C LEU A 150 -12.20 -16.00 1.86
N GLU A 151 -13.11 -16.68 2.56
CA GLU A 151 -14.35 -17.19 1.95
C GLU A 151 -15.27 -16.06 1.49
N LYS A 152 -15.25 -14.94 2.24
CA LYS A 152 -16.07 -13.76 1.97
C LYS A 152 -15.26 -12.60 1.38
N SER A 153 -13.95 -12.76 1.21
CA SER A 153 -13.01 -11.69 0.84
C SER A 153 -13.11 -10.45 1.73
N THR A 154 -13.46 -10.61 3.01
CA THR A 154 -13.67 -9.47 3.93
C THR A 154 -12.53 -9.35 4.94
N VAL A 155 -12.32 -8.13 5.43
CA VAL A 155 -11.35 -7.82 6.49
C VAL A 155 -12.08 -7.12 7.63
N LYS A 156 -11.94 -7.64 8.85
CA LYS A 156 -12.70 -7.15 10.02
C LYS A 156 -11.85 -7.15 11.28
N LEU A 157 -12.26 -6.34 12.26
CA LEU A 157 -11.73 -6.43 13.62
C LEU A 157 -12.35 -7.60 14.37
N ALA A 158 -11.49 -8.50 14.87
CA ALA A 158 -11.84 -9.68 15.63
C ALA A 158 -11.02 -9.77 16.92
N GLU A 159 -11.46 -10.61 17.86
CA GLU A 159 -10.67 -10.90 19.06
C GLU A 159 -9.37 -11.63 18.69
N PHE A 160 -8.32 -11.42 19.47
CA PHE A 160 -7.03 -12.06 19.22
C PHE A 160 -7.09 -13.57 19.52
N PHE A 161 -6.92 -14.39 18.49
CA PHE A 161 -6.83 -15.86 18.60
C PHE A 161 -5.46 -16.40 18.17
N GLY A 162 -4.54 -15.54 17.73
CA GLY A 162 -3.24 -15.96 17.21
C GLY A 162 -3.33 -16.75 15.90
N SER A 163 -4.45 -16.62 15.18
CA SER A 163 -4.67 -17.30 13.91
C SER A 163 -3.77 -16.73 12.81
N VAL A 164 -3.40 -17.56 11.84
CA VAL A 164 -2.71 -17.11 10.61
C VAL A 164 -3.51 -16.07 9.82
N ASN A 165 -4.84 -16.04 10.00
CA ASN A 165 -5.73 -15.03 9.41
C ASN A 165 -5.57 -13.63 10.05
N GLN A 166 -4.89 -13.54 11.18
CA GLN A 166 -4.66 -12.28 11.91
C GLN A 166 -3.23 -11.77 11.71
N GLN A 167 -2.42 -12.48 10.94
CA GLN A 167 -1.01 -12.16 10.70
C GLN A 167 -0.83 -11.55 9.31
N TRP A 168 -0.03 -10.50 9.26
CA TRP A 168 0.19 -9.67 8.08
C TRP A 168 1.68 -9.49 7.82
N LYS A 169 2.10 -9.60 6.57
CA LYS A 169 3.44 -9.20 6.13
C LYS A 169 3.38 -7.74 5.73
N PHE A 170 4.10 -6.91 6.49
CA PHE A 170 4.16 -5.49 6.24
C PHE A 170 5.61 -5.04 6.12
N ASN A 171 5.94 -4.30 5.06
CA ASN A 171 7.28 -3.72 4.85
C ASN A 171 7.57 -2.52 5.78
N ARG A 172 7.15 -2.61 7.04
CA ARG A 172 7.48 -1.67 8.12
C ARG A 172 7.93 -2.51 9.32
N ARG A 173 8.97 -2.05 10.02
CA ARG A 173 9.33 -2.66 11.31
C ARG A 173 8.16 -2.49 12.31
N PRO A 174 7.81 -3.53 13.08
CA PRO A 174 6.83 -3.43 14.16
C PRO A 174 7.11 -2.22 15.06
N TYR A 175 6.06 -1.62 15.60
CA TYR A 175 6.22 -0.56 16.58
C TYR A 175 6.96 -1.15 17.78
N LEU A 176 8.14 -0.60 18.05
CA LEU A 176 8.85 -0.84 19.30
C LEU A 176 8.36 0.26 20.25
N PRO A 177 7.48 -0.03 21.23
CA PRO A 177 7.16 0.96 22.26
C PRO A 177 8.47 1.40 22.89
N SER A 178 8.64 2.73 23.06
CA SER A 178 9.80 3.27 23.73
C SER A 178 9.92 2.58 25.08
N VAL A 179 10.97 1.77 25.28
CA VAL A 179 11.28 1.22 26.59
C VAL A 179 11.49 2.43 27.48
N ASN A 180 10.54 2.66 28.39
CA ASN A 180 10.51 3.84 29.25
C ASN A 180 11.90 4.08 29.82
N SER A 181 12.51 5.22 29.47
CA SER A 181 13.49 5.89 30.30
C SER A 181 12.78 6.25 31.61
N ARG A 182 12.82 5.34 32.58
CA ARG A 182 12.69 5.70 33.99
C ARG A 182 14.01 6.26 34.48
#